data_AF-A0A2S4N435-F1
#
_entry.id   AF-A0A2S4N435-F1
#
_cell.length_a   1.000
_cell.length_b   1.000
_cell.length_c   1.000
_cell.angle_alpha   90.00
_cell.angle_beta   90.00
_cell.angle_gamma   90.00
#
_symmetry.space_group_name_H-M   'P 1'
#
loop_
_entity.id
_entity.type
_entity.pdbx_description
1 polymer ?
#
loop_
_entity_poly.entity_id
_entity_poly.type
_entity_poly.pdbx_seq_one_letter_code
_entity_poly.pdbx_strand_id
1 'polypeptide(L)'
;MEYCGNCNTKLGFTNTPNFGGGKFSDSYRLCLNCFSKLLKLDKSANTKKFTVEEVKEKLNKTNDIINRIEDQKVSENKTVELNFDAIPIENLLSQIQSIDNISEIEIWDNEASLHRKSISEFLEKLKFAKTQIDEEIKVSTGFNPIKNFFAKSKITNRNNGFLKQYENVSKTLENYYNQLEYWINISPNSLQELNEMKSELKEKKQLFAIRKKELNLFKKQAWANYRQNSAYVEFSSPKLRHFYRGLNIREREKNLNPYDEELDNITLQLIEIDKLILWLNKIK
;
A
#
# COMPACT_ATOMS: atom_id res chain seq x y z
N MET A 1 5.37 -64.97 -10.26
CA MET A 1 5.31 -63.53 -10.60
C MET A 1 5.65 -62.75 -9.35
N GLU A 2 6.65 -61.86 -9.41
CA GLU A 2 7.08 -61.08 -8.25
C GLU A 2 6.15 -59.87 -8.04
N TYR A 3 5.89 -59.51 -6.79
CA TYR A 3 5.09 -58.34 -6.40
C TYR A 3 5.94 -57.39 -5.56
N CYS A 4 5.62 -56.09 -5.60
CA CYS A 4 6.30 -55.08 -4.82
C CYS A 4 6.09 -55.32 -3.32
N GLY A 5 7.16 -55.45 -2.54
CA GLY A 5 7.07 -55.71 -1.09
C GLY A 5 6.40 -54.62 -0.26
N ASN A 6 6.22 -53.42 -0.82
CA ASN A 6 5.57 -52.29 -0.14
C ASN A 6 4.10 -52.10 -0.55
N CYS A 7 3.81 -52.04 -1.86
CA CYS A 7 2.48 -51.67 -2.37
C CYS A 7 1.79 -52.80 -3.14
N ASN A 8 2.34 -54.02 -3.13
CA ASN A 8 1.82 -55.21 -3.81
C ASN A 8 1.55 -55.02 -5.32
N THR A 9 2.11 -53.99 -5.94
CA THR A 9 2.03 -53.80 -7.38
C THR A 9 2.79 -54.92 -8.08
N LYS A 10 2.18 -55.53 -9.10
CA LYS A 10 2.81 -56.57 -9.92
C LYS A 10 4.07 -56.03 -10.58
N LEU A 11 5.19 -56.72 -10.38
CA LEU A 11 6.48 -56.33 -10.93
C LEU A 11 6.65 -56.91 -12.34
N GLY A 12 7.10 -56.05 -13.25
CA GLY A 12 7.46 -56.36 -14.62
C GLY A 12 8.64 -55.50 -15.05
N PHE A 13 9.21 -55.80 -16.22
CA PHE A 13 10.46 -55.19 -16.70
C PHE A 13 10.45 -53.65 -16.70
N THR A 14 9.29 -53.04 -16.96
CA THR A 14 9.13 -51.58 -17.07
C THR A 14 8.94 -50.85 -15.74
N ASN A 15 8.59 -51.57 -14.66
CA ASN A 15 8.26 -50.96 -13.37
C ASN A 15 9.14 -51.50 -12.22
N THR A 16 10.18 -52.27 -12.54
CA THR A 16 11.25 -52.68 -11.62
C THR A 16 12.49 -51.81 -11.84
N PRO A 17 13.17 -51.35 -10.77
CA PRO A 17 14.47 -50.68 -10.91
C PRO A 17 15.51 -51.60 -11.55
N ASN A 18 16.29 -51.08 -12.51
CA ASN A 18 17.38 -51.80 -13.16
C ASN A 18 18.66 -51.84 -12.28
N PHE A 19 19.61 -52.72 -12.63
CA PHE A 19 20.95 -52.82 -12.00
C PHE A 19 20.97 -53.10 -10.49
N GLY A 20 20.05 -53.93 -10.00
CA GLY A 20 20.06 -54.39 -8.60
C GLY A 20 19.47 -53.41 -7.59
N GLY A 21 19.01 -52.24 -8.04
CA GLY A 21 18.28 -51.28 -7.22
C GLY A 21 16.94 -51.84 -6.72
N GLY A 22 16.54 -51.44 -5.52
CA GLY A 22 15.25 -51.82 -4.93
C GLY A 22 15.12 -53.27 -4.45
N LYS A 23 16.23 -54.02 -4.35
CA LYS A 23 16.26 -55.34 -3.71
C LYS A 23 16.35 -55.19 -2.20
N PHE A 24 15.46 -55.88 -1.48
CA PHE A 24 15.50 -55.97 -0.03
C PHE A 24 16.58 -56.96 0.43
N SER A 25 16.97 -56.88 1.71
CA SER A 25 17.70 -57.97 2.39
C SER A 25 16.89 -59.27 2.41
N ASP A 26 15.56 -59.15 2.48
CA ASP A 26 14.65 -60.27 2.74
C ASP A 26 14.09 -60.88 1.43
N SER A 27 14.84 -60.76 0.34
CA SER A 27 14.51 -61.30 -1.00
C SER A 27 13.33 -60.67 -1.74
N TYR A 28 12.66 -59.65 -1.18
CA TYR A 28 11.63 -58.87 -1.87
C TYR A 28 12.23 -57.83 -2.84
N ARG A 29 11.37 -57.20 -3.66
CA ARG A 29 11.73 -56.04 -4.50
C ARG A 29 10.73 -54.89 -4.41
N LEU A 30 11.19 -53.67 -4.65
CA LEU A 30 10.36 -52.48 -4.83
C LEU A 30 10.02 -52.24 -6.31
N CYS A 31 8.84 -51.66 -6.55
CA CYS A 31 8.56 -51.02 -7.84
C CYS A 31 9.32 -49.69 -7.95
N LEU A 32 9.52 -49.21 -9.18
CA LEU A 32 10.22 -47.97 -9.51
C LEU A 32 9.65 -46.77 -8.72
N ASN A 33 8.33 -46.69 -8.58
CA ASN A 33 7.67 -45.61 -7.84
C ASN A 33 8.03 -45.63 -6.36
N CYS A 34 7.94 -46.77 -5.68
CA CYS A 34 8.32 -46.88 -4.27
C CYS A 34 9.82 -46.66 -4.05
N PHE A 35 10.65 -47.15 -4.98
CA PHE A 35 12.10 -46.92 -4.92
C PHE A 35 12.46 -45.44 -5.09
N SER A 36 11.81 -44.73 -6.02
CA SER A 36 12.04 -43.30 -6.21
C SER A 36 11.63 -42.46 -4.99
N LYS A 37 10.53 -42.84 -4.31
CA LYS A 37 10.11 -42.22 -3.04
C LYS A 37 11.13 -42.47 -1.94
N LEU A 38 11.63 -43.70 -1.83
CA LEU A 38 12.65 -44.05 -0.83
C LEU A 38 13.96 -43.28 -1.06
N LEU A 39 14.43 -43.16 -2.31
CA LEU A 39 15.65 -42.42 -2.65
C LEU A 39 15.59 -40.93 -2.32
N LYS A 40 14.40 -40.32 -2.42
CA LYS A 40 14.21 -38.92 -2.01
C LYS A 40 14.36 -38.73 -0.49
N LEU A 41 14.08 -39.77 0.29
CA LEU A 41 14.15 -39.74 1.76
C LEU A 41 15.53 -40.15 2.26
N ASP A 42 16.14 -41.15 1.63
CA ASP A 42 17.42 -41.68 2.02
C ASP A 42 18.25 -42.01 0.78
N LYS A 43 19.22 -41.13 0.49
CA LYS A 43 20.13 -41.29 -0.66
C LYS A 43 20.97 -42.56 -0.55
N SER A 44 21.12 -43.15 0.64
CA SER A 44 21.82 -44.42 0.83
C SER A 44 21.05 -45.63 0.30
N ALA A 45 19.78 -45.47 -0.12
CA ALA A 45 18.98 -46.54 -0.73
C ALA A 45 19.47 -47.02 -2.10
N ASN A 46 20.44 -46.35 -2.70
CA ASN A 46 21.15 -46.86 -3.87
C ASN A 46 22.20 -47.94 -3.53
N THR A 47 22.72 -47.94 -2.29
CA THR A 47 23.86 -48.79 -1.89
C THR A 47 23.52 -49.74 -0.75
N LYS A 48 22.61 -49.35 0.14
CA LYS A 48 22.17 -50.13 1.29
C LYS A 48 20.91 -50.92 0.95
N LYS A 49 20.89 -52.21 1.31
CA LYS A 49 19.68 -53.04 1.31
C LYS A 49 18.90 -52.76 2.59
N PHE A 50 17.61 -52.50 2.46
CA PHE A 50 16.68 -52.34 3.57
C PHE A 50 15.84 -53.62 3.74
N THR A 51 15.21 -53.79 4.90
CA THR A 51 14.13 -54.77 5.11
C THR A 51 12.79 -54.20 4.66
N VAL A 52 11.79 -55.06 4.43
CA VAL A 52 10.44 -54.61 4.02
C VAL A 52 9.80 -53.71 5.07
N GLU A 53 10.02 -54.02 6.34
CA GLU A 53 9.50 -53.27 7.48
C GLU A 53 10.13 -51.87 7.58
N GLU A 54 11.45 -51.75 7.41
CA GLU A 54 12.15 -50.46 7.42
C GLU A 54 11.64 -49.51 6.32
N VAL A 55 11.35 -50.05 5.13
CA VAL A 55 10.82 -49.24 4.03
C VAL A 55 9.38 -48.82 4.29
N LYS A 56 8.54 -49.71 4.82
CA LYS A 56 7.16 -49.37 5.21
C LYS A 56 7.17 -48.29 6.29
N GLU A 57 8.03 -48.39 7.29
CA GLU A 57 8.13 -47.40 8.36
C GLU A 57 8.56 -46.02 7.82
N LYS A 58 9.58 -45.97 6.95
CA LYS A 58 10.04 -44.72 6.33
C LYS A 58 9.00 -44.08 5.39
N LEU A 59 8.27 -44.89 4.63
CA LEU A 59 7.23 -44.40 3.71
C LEU A 59 5.92 -44.05 4.43
N ASN A 60 5.60 -44.67 5.57
CA ASN A 60 4.40 -44.35 6.35
C ASN A 60 4.60 -43.08 7.20
N LYS A 61 5.78 -42.89 7.81
CA LYS A 61 6.13 -41.64 8.53
C LYS A 61 5.98 -40.39 7.66
N THR A 62 6.09 -40.52 6.34
CA THR A 62 5.91 -39.40 5.40
C THR A 62 4.45 -39.08 5.12
N ASN A 63 3.56 -40.06 5.10
CA ASN A 63 2.12 -39.80 4.93
C ASN A 63 1.54 -39.06 6.14
N ASP A 64 1.98 -39.40 7.36
CA ASP A 64 1.54 -38.70 8.57
C ASP A 64 2.03 -37.25 8.64
N ILE A 65 3.23 -36.96 8.11
CA ILE A 65 3.76 -35.59 8.04
C ILE A 65 3.03 -34.78 6.95
N ILE A 66 2.74 -35.39 5.79
CA ILE A 66 2.01 -34.73 4.70
C ILE A 66 0.56 -34.42 5.14
N ASN A 67 -0.11 -35.37 5.80
CA ASN A 67 -1.46 -35.17 6.32
C ASN A 67 -1.49 -34.07 7.40
N ARG A 68 -0.52 -34.04 8.32
CA ARG A 68 -0.39 -32.94 9.30
C ARG A 68 -0.15 -31.57 8.65
N ILE A 69 0.58 -31.51 7.54
CA ILE A 69 0.83 -30.28 6.78
C ILE A 69 -0.39 -29.86 5.96
N GLU A 70 -1.25 -30.81 5.54
CA GLU A 70 -2.51 -30.51 4.86
C GLU A 70 -3.60 -30.08 5.86
N ASP A 71 -3.69 -30.73 7.02
CA ASP A 71 -4.61 -30.36 8.09
C ASP A 71 -4.29 -28.97 8.69
N GLN A 72 -3.01 -28.58 8.74
CA GLN A 72 -2.60 -27.23 9.14
C GLN A 72 -2.81 -26.14 8.07
N LYS A 73 -3.04 -26.50 6.80
CA LYS A 73 -3.30 -25.53 5.71
C LYS A 73 -4.78 -25.15 5.58
N VAL A 74 -5.69 -25.89 6.21
CA VAL A 74 -7.13 -25.66 6.14
C VAL A 74 -7.60 -24.64 7.19
N SER A 75 -6.79 -24.30 8.20
CA SER A 75 -7.13 -23.20 9.10
C SER A 75 -6.90 -21.85 8.43
N GLU A 76 -8.00 -21.32 7.87
CA GLU A 76 -8.31 -19.92 7.65
C GLU A 76 -7.65 -19.26 6.43
N ASN A 77 -8.33 -19.39 5.29
CA ASN A 77 -8.49 -18.27 4.37
C ASN A 77 -9.28 -17.17 5.09
N LYS A 78 -8.66 -16.43 6.01
CA LYS A 78 -9.17 -15.13 6.45
C LYS A 78 -8.91 -14.13 5.33
N THR A 79 -9.74 -14.18 4.29
CA THR A 79 -9.87 -13.04 3.39
C THR A 79 -10.49 -11.93 4.22
N VAL A 80 -9.67 -11.01 4.71
CA VAL A 80 -10.18 -9.76 5.30
C VAL A 80 -11.08 -9.13 4.25
N GLU A 81 -12.37 -9.03 4.57
CA GLU A 81 -13.34 -8.40 3.69
C GLU A 81 -12.91 -6.96 3.47
N LEU A 82 -12.60 -6.63 2.21
CA LEU A 82 -12.21 -5.29 1.79
C LEU A 82 -13.41 -4.39 1.48
N ASN A 83 -14.63 -4.90 1.69
CA ASN A 83 -15.86 -4.16 1.43
C ASN A 83 -16.13 -3.20 2.59
N PHE A 84 -15.62 -1.98 2.46
CA PHE A 84 -16.06 -0.85 3.25
C PHE A 84 -17.11 -0.08 2.44
N ASP A 85 -18.32 0.06 2.98
CA ASP A 85 -19.37 0.86 2.33
C ASP A 85 -19.08 2.36 2.51
N ALA A 86 -18.57 2.99 1.44
CA ALA A 86 -18.21 4.41 1.43
C ALA A 86 -19.38 5.33 1.07
N ILE A 87 -20.50 4.80 0.55
CA ILE A 87 -21.65 5.59 0.09
C ILE A 87 -22.19 6.51 1.20
N PRO A 88 -22.35 6.05 2.46
CA PRO A 88 -22.79 6.92 3.55
C PRO A 88 -21.85 8.11 3.79
N ILE A 89 -20.54 7.91 3.67
CA ILE A 89 -19.53 8.96 3.91
C ILE A 89 -19.54 9.99 2.78
N GLU A 90 -19.62 9.55 1.53
CA GLU A 90 -19.70 10.44 0.37
C GLU A 90 -20.94 11.34 0.45
N ASN A 91 -22.08 10.75 0.84
CA ASN A 91 -23.30 11.51 1.09
C ASN A 91 -23.10 12.52 2.23
N LEU A 92 -22.52 12.09 3.36
CA LEU A 92 -22.28 12.96 4.51
C LEU A 92 -21.37 14.15 4.16
N LEU A 93 -20.29 13.90 3.42
CA LEU A 93 -19.37 14.95 2.94
C LEU A 93 -20.01 15.90 1.92
N SER A 94 -21.05 15.45 1.20
CA SER A 94 -21.81 16.34 0.32
C SER A 94 -22.82 17.20 1.09
N GLN A 95 -23.41 16.66 2.17
CA GLN A 95 -24.43 17.31 2.98
C GLN A 95 -23.91 18.52 3.74
N ILE A 96 -22.66 18.50 4.22
CA ILE A 96 -22.08 19.62 4.99
C ILE A 96 -22.19 20.97 4.28
N GLN A 97 -22.12 20.97 2.94
CA GLN A 97 -22.18 22.20 2.13
C GLN A 97 -23.59 22.81 2.04
N SER A 98 -24.61 22.02 2.36
CA SER A 98 -26.02 22.42 2.35
C SER A 98 -26.57 22.81 3.72
N ILE A 99 -25.85 22.54 4.81
CA ILE A 99 -26.29 22.88 6.17
C ILE A 99 -26.37 24.40 6.35
N ASP A 100 -27.49 24.88 6.88
CA ASP A 100 -27.75 26.30 7.12
C ASP A 100 -28.15 26.63 8.57
N ASN A 101 -28.14 25.65 9.47
CA ASN A 101 -28.50 25.81 10.88
C ASN A 101 -27.49 25.09 11.79
N ILE A 102 -27.09 25.75 12.88
CA ILE A 102 -26.12 25.21 13.87
C ILE A 102 -26.59 23.87 14.46
N SER A 103 -27.89 23.71 14.71
CA SER A 103 -28.41 22.44 15.26
C SER A 103 -28.21 21.25 14.32
N GLU A 104 -28.22 21.47 13.01
CA GLU A 104 -27.93 20.42 12.02
C GLU A 104 -26.43 20.11 11.95
N ILE A 105 -25.57 21.08 12.24
CA ILE A 105 -24.12 20.89 12.32
C ILE A 105 -23.78 19.94 13.47
N GLU A 106 -24.40 20.10 14.63
CA GLU A 106 -24.17 19.20 15.77
C GLU A 106 -24.56 17.75 15.44
N ILE A 107 -25.68 17.55 14.73
CA ILE A 107 -26.10 16.22 14.27
C ILE A 107 -25.08 15.65 13.28
N TRP A 108 -24.66 16.47 12.30
CA TRP A 108 -23.69 16.10 11.29
C TRP A 108 -22.32 15.76 11.90
N ASP A 109 -21.82 16.57 12.84
CA ASP A 109 -20.52 16.37 13.50
C ASP A 109 -20.51 15.07 14.31
N ASN A 110 -21.62 14.73 14.97
CA ASN A 110 -21.78 13.47 15.68
C ASN A 110 -21.73 12.28 14.71
N GLU A 111 -22.45 12.34 13.60
CA GLU A 111 -22.44 11.30 12.56
C GLU A 111 -21.06 11.17 11.90
N ALA A 112 -20.41 12.30 11.58
CA ALA A 112 -19.08 12.36 11.02
C ALA A 112 -18.04 11.77 11.97
N SER A 113 -18.14 12.04 13.27
CA SER A 113 -17.28 11.47 14.31
C SER A 113 -17.42 9.96 14.42
N LEU A 114 -18.65 9.43 14.33
CA LEU A 114 -18.90 7.99 14.31
C LEU A 114 -18.29 7.33 13.08
N HIS A 115 -18.50 7.89 11.89
CA HIS A 115 -17.91 7.37 10.66
C HIS A 115 -16.38 7.44 10.69
N ARG A 116 -15.82 8.54 11.18
CA ARG A 116 -14.36 8.71 11.34
C ARG A 116 -13.77 7.61 12.24
N LYS A 117 -14.43 7.30 13.36
CA LYS A 117 -14.02 6.20 14.24
C LYS A 117 -14.09 4.85 13.53
N SER A 118 -15.18 4.58 12.82
CA SER A 118 -15.35 3.36 12.03
C SER A 118 -14.24 3.18 10.97
N ILE A 119 -13.89 4.26 10.26
CA ILE A 119 -12.78 4.26 9.29
C ILE A 119 -11.46 3.95 9.99
N SER A 120 -11.18 4.58 11.13
CA SER A 120 -9.94 4.34 11.90
C SER A 120 -9.81 2.87 12.31
N GLU A 121 -10.87 2.29 12.87
CA GLU A 121 -10.90 0.89 13.28
C GLU A 121 -10.71 -0.05 12.07
N PHE A 122 -11.28 0.29 10.91
CA PHE A 122 -11.10 -0.50 9.70
C PHE A 122 -9.68 -0.38 9.14
N LEU A 123 -9.10 0.81 9.11
CA LEU A 123 -7.71 1.04 8.70
C LEU A 123 -6.73 0.27 9.60
N GLU A 124 -6.97 0.21 10.91
CA GLU A 124 -6.17 -0.61 11.82
C GLU A 124 -6.27 -2.11 11.49
N LYS A 125 -7.48 -2.62 11.22
CA LYS A 125 -7.68 -4.00 10.77
C LYS A 125 -6.92 -4.29 9.47
N LEU A 126 -6.98 -3.38 8.49
CA LEU A 126 -6.25 -3.52 7.23
C LEU A 126 -4.74 -3.54 7.45
N LYS A 127 -4.21 -2.61 8.26
CA LYS A 127 -2.78 -2.54 8.60
C LYS A 127 -2.33 -3.82 9.30
N PHE A 128 -3.09 -4.30 10.27
CA PHE A 128 -2.81 -5.55 10.97
C PHE A 128 -2.80 -6.77 10.03
N ALA A 129 -3.77 -6.86 9.11
CA ALA A 129 -3.79 -7.92 8.11
C ALA A 129 -2.56 -7.88 7.20
N LYS A 130 -2.15 -6.67 6.78
CA LYS A 130 -0.96 -6.48 5.98
C LYS A 130 0.31 -6.89 6.72
N THR A 131 0.43 -6.54 8.01
CA THR A 131 1.59 -6.92 8.83
C THR A 131 1.67 -8.42 9.03
N GLN A 132 0.54 -9.12 9.23
CA GLN A 132 0.53 -10.59 9.31
C GLN A 132 1.04 -11.25 8.02
N ILE A 133 0.64 -10.75 6.85
CA ILE A 133 1.13 -11.26 5.56
C ILE A 133 2.65 -11.00 5.44
N ASP A 134 3.12 -9.82 5.85
CA ASP A 134 4.53 -9.47 5.78
C ASP A 134 5.39 -10.32 6.74
N GLU A 135 4.86 -10.64 7.92
CA GLU A 135 5.48 -11.56 8.87
C GLU A 135 5.51 -12.99 8.34
N GLU A 136 4.43 -13.48 7.72
CA GLU A 136 4.40 -14.79 7.07
C GLU A 136 5.47 -14.88 5.97
N ILE A 137 5.62 -13.82 5.17
CA ILE A 137 6.69 -13.71 4.17
C ILE A 137 8.05 -13.79 4.86
N LYS A 138 8.30 -12.98 5.90
CA LYS A 138 9.59 -12.96 6.63
C LYS A 138 9.96 -14.32 7.22
N VAL A 139 9.02 -15.00 7.88
CA VAL A 139 9.25 -16.33 8.48
C VAL A 139 9.50 -17.38 7.40
N SER A 140 8.83 -17.28 6.26
CA SER A 140 9.01 -18.21 5.15
C SER A 140 10.34 -18.03 4.39
N THR A 141 10.97 -16.85 4.52
CA THR A 141 12.27 -16.55 3.91
C THR A 141 13.42 -16.93 4.84
N GLY A 142 13.84 -18.20 4.82
CA GLY A 142 15.06 -18.68 5.49
C GLY A 142 16.35 -18.30 4.73
N PHE A 143 17.45 -19.05 4.89
CA PHE A 143 18.73 -18.75 4.22
C PHE A 143 18.83 -19.19 2.74
N ASN A 144 17.83 -19.88 2.17
CA ASN A 144 17.90 -20.42 0.81
C ASN A 144 17.09 -19.58 -0.21
N PRO A 145 17.73 -18.83 -1.12
CA PRO A 145 17.07 -17.84 -1.97
C PRO A 145 16.02 -18.44 -2.94
N ILE A 146 16.21 -19.67 -3.42
CA ILE A 146 15.26 -20.31 -4.36
C ILE A 146 13.99 -20.74 -3.62
N LYS A 147 14.13 -21.38 -2.44
CA LYS A 147 12.98 -21.78 -1.62
C LYS A 147 12.20 -20.57 -1.12
N ASN A 148 12.91 -19.49 -0.81
CA ASN A 148 12.33 -18.21 -0.41
C ASN A 148 11.47 -17.60 -1.53
N PHE A 149 11.93 -17.67 -2.79
CA PHE A 149 11.18 -17.15 -3.93
C PHE A 149 9.83 -17.84 -4.10
N PHE A 150 9.81 -19.18 -4.08
CA PHE A 150 8.57 -19.95 -4.22
C PHE A 150 7.63 -19.77 -3.01
N ALA A 151 8.16 -19.71 -1.79
CA ALA A 151 7.37 -19.46 -0.59
C ALA A 151 6.72 -18.07 -0.63
N LYS A 152 7.51 -17.03 -0.93
CA LYS A 152 7.01 -15.66 -1.10
C LYS A 152 5.98 -15.57 -2.23
N SER A 153 6.23 -16.20 -3.37
CA SER A 153 5.30 -16.23 -4.50
C SER A 153 3.97 -16.91 -4.13
N LYS A 154 4.01 -17.99 -3.34
CA LYS A 154 2.80 -18.68 -2.90
C LYS A 154 1.96 -17.82 -1.94
N ILE A 155 2.60 -17.18 -0.97
CA ILE A 155 1.92 -16.30 0.01
C ILE A 155 1.33 -15.08 -0.69
N THR A 156 2.10 -14.45 -1.59
CA THR A 156 1.62 -13.30 -2.37
C THR A 156 0.50 -13.67 -3.32
N ASN A 157 0.55 -14.82 -4.00
CA ASN A 157 -0.53 -15.27 -4.89
C ASN A 157 -1.81 -15.58 -4.11
N ARG A 158 -1.70 -16.20 -2.92
CA ARG A 158 -2.85 -16.45 -2.03
C ARG A 158 -3.53 -15.15 -1.62
N ASN A 159 -2.75 -14.11 -1.32
CA ASN A 159 -3.24 -12.83 -0.84
C ASN A 159 -3.32 -11.75 -1.94
N ASN A 160 -3.23 -12.13 -3.22
CA ASN A 160 -3.06 -11.19 -4.33
C ASN A 160 -4.24 -10.21 -4.45
N GLY A 161 -5.47 -10.68 -4.24
CA GLY A 161 -6.66 -9.83 -4.25
C GLY A 161 -6.58 -8.73 -3.19
N PHE A 162 -6.22 -9.12 -1.96
CA PHE A 162 -6.03 -8.17 -0.86
C PHE A 162 -4.90 -7.18 -1.15
N LEU A 163 -3.71 -7.68 -1.49
CA LEU A 163 -2.52 -6.84 -1.70
C LEU A 163 -2.69 -5.84 -2.85
N LYS A 164 -3.39 -6.22 -3.93
CA LYS A 164 -3.68 -5.32 -5.06
C LYS A 164 -4.61 -4.17 -4.68
N GLN A 165 -5.55 -4.40 -3.79
CA GLN A 165 -6.57 -3.42 -3.43
C GLN A 165 -6.22 -2.63 -2.17
N TYR A 166 -5.41 -3.20 -1.29
CA TYR A 166 -5.04 -2.63 0.00
C TYR A 166 -4.58 -1.17 -0.11
N GLU A 167 -3.64 -0.86 -1.01
CA GLU A 167 -3.10 0.50 -1.12
C GLU A 167 -4.18 1.51 -1.55
N ASN A 168 -5.01 1.15 -2.54
CA ASN A 168 -6.06 2.01 -3.04
C ASN A 168 -7.17 2.21 -2.01
N VAL A 169 -7.62 1.14 -1.36
CA VAL A 169 -8.67 1.19 -0.33
C VAL A 169 -8.17 1.99 0.88
N SER A 170 -6.96 1.72 1.37
CA SER A 170 -6.36 2.43 2.50
C SER A 170 -6.24 3.91 2.20
N LYS A 171 -5.71 4.27 1.02
CA LYS A 171 -5.57 5.68 0.61
C LYS A 171 -6.92 6.39 0.48
N THR A 172 -7.93 5.71 -0.04
CA THR A 172 -9.28 6.27 -0.17
C THR A 172 -9.91 6.53 1.20
N LEU A 173 -9.78 5.56 2.11
CA LEU A 173 -10.28 5.69 3.48
C LEU A 173 -9.50 6.74 4.29
N GLU A 174 -8.19 6.83 4.14
CA GLU A 174 -7.38 7.89 4.74
C GLU A 174 -7.81 9.27 4.21
N ASN A 175 -8.12 9.38 2.92
CA ASN A 175 -8.67 10.62 2.36
C ASN A 175 -10.03 10.96 2.98
N TYR A 176 -10.95 10.01 3.11
CA TYR A 176 -12.24 10.25 3.78
C TYR A 176 -12.07 10.62 5.26
N TYR A 177 -11.19 9.94 5.98
CA TYR A 177 -10.84 10.25 7.36
C TYR A 177 -10.36 11.71 7.49
N ASN A 178 -9.42 12.12 6.64
CA ASN A 178 -8.86 13.47 6.68
C ASN A 178 -9.90 14.54 6.30
N GLN A 179 -10.80 14.25 5.36
CA GLN A 179 -11.87 15.17 4.98
C GLN A 179 -12.90 15.34 6.11
N LEU A 180 -13.31 14.25 6.76
CA LEU A 180 -14.21 14.31 7.92
C LEU A 180 -13.54 15.07 9.07
N GLU A 181 -12.29 14.76 9.39
CA GLU A 181 -11.52 15.48 10.41
C GLU A 181 -11.40 16.97 10.12
N TYR A 182 -11.09 17.32 8.87
CA TYR A 182 -11.03 18.71 8.44
C TYR A 182 -12.33 19.44 8.74
N TRP A 183 -13.46 18.91 8.27
CA TRP A 183 -14.77 19.54 8.44
C TRP A 183 -15.20 19.62 9.90
N ILE A 184 -15.06 18.55 10.68
CA ILE A 184 -15.35 18.55 12.13
C ILE A 184 -14.55 19.65 12.84
N ASN A 185 -13.29 19.88 12.48
CA ASN A 185 -12.44 20.88 13.13
C ASN A 185 -12.81 22.33 12.75
N ILE A 186 -13.54 22.54 11.65
CA ILE A 186 -13.95 23.87 11.18
C ILE A 186 -15.47 24.08 11.31
N SER A 187 -16.20 23.09 11.81
CA SER A 187 -17.60 23.17 12.17
C SER A 187 -17.77 24.06 13.41
N PRO A 188 -18.61 25.11 13.35
CA PRO A 188 -18.89 25.94 14.51
C PRO A 188 -19.86 25.22 15.46
N ASN A 189 -19.53 25.16 16.75
CA ASN A 189 -20.38 24.55 17.78
C ASN A 189 -21.39 25.55 18.37
N SER A 190 -21.22 26.84 18.10
CA SER A 190 -22.08 27.91 18.63
C SER A 190 -22.12 29.12 17.72
N LEU A 191 -23.13 29.97 17.91
CA LEU A 191 -23.27 31.22 17.16
C LEU A 191 -22.16 32.22 17.50
N GLN A 192 -21.63 32.16 18.73
CA GLN A 192 -20.48 32.95 19.13
C GLN A 192 -19.22 32.50 18.35
N GLU A 193 -18.92 31.20 18.37
CA GLU A 193 -17.77 30.61 17.66
C GLU A 193 -17.86 30.86 16.15
N LEU A 194 -19.07 30.74 15.56
CA LEU A 194 -19.32 31.10 14.16
C LEU A 194 -18.88 32.53 13.83
N ASN A 195 -19.19 33.49 14.71
CA ASN A 195 -18.82 34.90 14.51
C ASN A 195 -17.32 35.13 14.70
N GLU A 196 -16.71 34.47 15.69
CA GLU A 196 -15.27 34.49 15.93
C GLU A 196 -14.51 33.93 14.72
N MET A 197 -14.89 32.73 14.24
CA MET A 197 -14.35 32.12 13.02
C MET A 197 -14.47 33.03 11.79
N LYS A 198 -15.64 33.67 11.59
CA LYS A 198 -15.83 34.65 10.50
C LYS A 198 -14.89 35.84 10.62
N SER A 199 -14.62 36.32 11.83
CA SER A 199 -13.69 37.43 12.07
C SER A 199 -12.26 37.01 11.77
N GLU A 200 -11.81 35.88 12.33
CA GLU A 200 -10.48 35.34 12.09
C GLU A 200 -10.19 35.08 10.61
N LEU A 201 -11.17 34.52 9.88
CA LEU A 201 -11.03 34.28 8.45
C LEU A 201 -10.93 35.59 7.65
N LYS A 202 -11.65 36.64 8.04
CA LYS A 202 -11.52 37.96 7.42
C LYS A 202 -10.15 38.57 7.67
N GLU A 203 -9.62 38.45 8.88
CA GLU A 203 -8.27 38.92 9.23
C GLU A 203 -7.19 38.14 8.46
N LYS A 204 -7.26 36.80 8.45
CA LYS A 204 -6.38 35.95 7.66
C LYS A 204 -6.43 36.31 6.18
N LYS A 205 -7.62 36.52 5.62
CA LYS A 205 -7.79 36.97 4.23
C LYS A 205 -7.08 38.29 3.96
N GLN A 206 -7.20 39.27 4.86
CA GLN A 206 -6.50 40.55 4.73
C GLN A 206 -4.99 40.37 4.78
N LEU A 207 -4.48 39.55 5.70
CA LEU A 207 -3.06 39.26 5.83
C LEU A 207 -2.50 38.60 4.56
N PHE A 208 -3.19 37.60 4.01
CA PHE A 208 -2.81 36.99 2.73
C PHE A 208 -2.89 37.96 1.56
N ALA A 209 -3.88 38.86 1.53
CA ALA A 209 -3.97 39.89 0.50
C ALA A 209 -2.80 40.89 0.58
N ILE A 210 -2.37 41.26 1.79
CA ILE A 210 -1.18 42.10 2.01
C ILE A 210 0.06 41.36 1.53
N ARG A 211 0.27 40.11 1.98
CA ARG A 211 1.41 39.28 1.58
C ARG A 211 1.48 39.09 0.07
N LYS A 212 0.34 38.86 -0.59
CA LYS A 212 0.24 38.78 -2.05
C LYS A 212 0.69 40.08 -2.73
N LYS A 213 0.34 41.25 -2.19
CA LYS A 213 0.81 42.54 -2.71
C LYS A 213 2.32 42.69 -2.52
N GLU A 214 2.85 42.35 -1.35
CA GLU A 214 4.29 42.38 -1.06
C GLU A 214 5.09 41.49 -2.01
N LEU A 215 4.66 40.24 -2.21
CA LEU A 215 5.33 39.32 -3.13
C LEU A 215 5.30 39.81 -4.57
N ASN A 216 4.21 40.43 -5.01
CA ASN A 216 4.16 41.06 -6.33
C ASN A 216 5.13 42.25 -6.44
N LEU A 217 5.34 43.01 -5.36
CA LEU A 217 6.37 44.06 -5.33
C LEU A 217 7.78 43.47 -5.36
N PHE A 218 8.07 42.45 -4.56
CA PHE A 218 9.37 41.77 -4.54
C PHE A 218 9.67 41.12 -5.89
N LYS A 219 8.70 40.45 -6.51
CA LYS A 219 8.83 39.89 -7.86
C LYS A 219 9.15 40.97 -8.89
N LYS A 220 8.48 42.13 -8.82
CA LYS A 220 8.77 43.28 -9.70
C LYS A 220 10.17 43.84 -9.46
N GLN A 221 10.62 43.94 -8.20
CA GLN A 221 11.96 44.39 -7.85
C GLN A 221 13.04 43.41 -8.32
N ALA A 222 12.86 42.12 -8.09
CA ALA A 222 13.76 41.07 -8.58
C ALA A 222 13.88 41.13 -10.11
N TRP A 223 12.77 41.37 -10.81
CA TRP A 223 12.77 41.56 -12.26
C TRP A 223 13.46 42.84 -12.72
N ALA A 224 13.28 43.96 -12.00
CA ALA A 224 13.98 45.21 -12.28
C ALA A 224 15.49 45.07 -12.09
N ASN A 225 15.93 44.44 -10.98
CA ASN A 225 17.34 44.16 -10.70
C ASN A 225 17.95 43.26 -11.76
N TYR A 226 17.23 42.20 -12.16
CA TYR A 226 17.66 41.33 -13.26
C TYR A 226 17.83 42.10 -14.58
N ARG A 227 16.88 42.98 -14.93
CA ARG A 227 16.97 43.82 -16.14
C ARG A 227 18.17 44.75 -16.11
N GLN A 228 18.46 45.35 -14.96
CA GLN A 228 19.65 46.18 -14.78
C GLN A 228 20.92 45.35 -14.95
N ASN A 229 21.05 44.24 -14.25
CA ASN A 229 22.23 43.37 -14.33
C ASN A 229 22.47 42.82 -15.75
N SER A 230 21.41 42.49 -16.49
CA SER A 230 21.50 42.01 -17.87
C SER A 230 21.75 43.12 -18.90
N ALA A 231 21.52 44.40 -18.57
CA ALA A 231 21.81 45.53 -19.44
C ALA A 231 23.31 45.88 -19.49
N TYR A 232 24.09 45.52 -18.48
CA TYR A 232 25.54 45.79 -18.40
C TYR A 232 26.42 44.73 -19.11
N VAL A 233 25.83 43.75 -19.79
CA VAL A 233 26.59 42.71 -20.49
C VAL A 233 26.90 43.18 -21.92
N GLU A 234 28.10 43.71 -22.16
CA GLU A 234 28.59 44.00 -23.50
C GLU A 234 28.89 42.68 -24.26
N PHE A 235 28.33 42.52 -25.46
CA PHE A 235 28.51 41.31 -26.26
C PHE A 235 29.44 41.57 -27.44
N SER A 236 30.57 40.87 -27.47
CA SER A 236 31.55 40.94 -28.55
C SER A 236 31.16 40.18 -29.83
N SER A 237 30.17 39.26 -29.79
CA SER A 237 29.71 38.55 -31.01
C SER A 237 28.21 38.16 -31.04
N PRO A 238 27.58 38.07 -32.23
CA PRO A 238 26.18 37.68 -32.38
C PRO A 238 25.83 36.25 -31.91
N LYS A 239 26.75 35.29 -32.08
CA LYS A 239 26.53 33.89 -31.63
C LYS A 239 26.50 33.79 -30.10
N LEU A 240 27.41 34.50 -29.43
CA LEU A 240 27.43 34.59 -27.98
C LEU A 240 26.17 35.28 -27.46
N ARG A 241 25.68 36.32 -28.15
CA ARG A 241 24.42 37.02 -27.79
C ARG A 241 23.23 36.06 -27.65
N HIS A 242 23.06 35.09 -28.55
CA HIS A 242 21.96 34.11 -28.45
C HIS A 242 22.14 33.12 -27.27
N PHE A 243 23.36 32.64 -27.06
CA PHE A 243 23.68 31.74 -25.95
C PHE A 243 23.46 32.41 -24.58
N TYR A 244 23.96 33.64 -24.41
CA TYR A 244 23.76 34.43 -23.20
C TYR A 244 22.30 34.82 -22.99
N ARG A 245 21.52 35.07 -24.06
CA ARG A 245 20.05 35.24 -23.94
C ARG A 245 19.38 33.99 -23.36
N GLY A 246 19.78 32.79 -23.78
CA GLY A 246 19.25 31.53 -23.26
C GLY A 246 19.62 31.26 -21.79
N LEU A 247 20.87 31.52 -21.40
CA LEU A 247 21.31 31.42 -20.00
C LEU A 247 20.60 32.45 -19.11
N ASN A 248 20.48 33.69 -19.60
CA ASN A 248 19.76 34.75 -18.94
C ASN A 248 18.29 34.38 -18.70
N ILE A 249 17.62 33.69 -19.62
CA ILE A 249 16.24 33.21 -19.42
C ILE A 249 16.16 32.19 -18.28
N ARG A 250 17.09 31.24 -18.22
CA ARG A 250 17.10 30.22 -17.14
C ARG A 250 17.37 30.82 -15.77
N GLU A 251 18.30 31.75 -15.68
CA GLU A 251 18.57 32.47 -14.42
C GLU A 251 17.38 33.36 -14.01
N ARG A 252 16.70 33.97 -14.98
CA ARG A 252 15.46 34.70 -14.76
C ARG A 252 14.38 33.79 -14.19
N GLU A 253 14.13 32.65 -14.83
CA GLU A 253 13.13 31.67 -14.38
C GLU A 253 13.46 31.21 -12.96
N LYS A 254 14.72 30.84 -12.68
CA LYS A 254 15.17 30.44 -11.34
C LYS A 254 14.94 31.50 -10.26
N ASN A 255 15.15 32.78 -10.58
CA ASN A 255 14.99 33.88 -9.62
C ASN A 255 13.52 34.30 -9.41
N LEU A 256 12.64 34.03 -10.37
CA LEU A 256 11.20 34.35 -10.27
C LEU A 256 10.37 33.18 -9.73
N ASN A 257 10.80 31.94 -9.97
CA ASN A 257 10.06 30.73 -9.61
C ASN A 257 9.65 30.66 -8.12
N PRO A 258 10.50 31.00 -7.14
CA PRO A 258 10.09 30.98 -5.73
C PRO A 258 8.94 31.95 -5.41
N TYR A 259 8.91 33.12 -6.06
CA TYR A 259 7.83 34.08 -5.89
C TYR A 259 6.55 33.61 -6.57
N ASP A 260 6.67 32.93 -7.71
CA ASP A 260 5.53 32.37 -8.45
C ASP A 260 4.87 31.24 -7.66
N GLU A 261 5.66 30.31 -7.13
CA GLU A 261 5.17 29.23 -6.26
C GLU A 261 4.48 29.78 -4.99
N GLU A 262 5.05 30.79 -4.34
CA GLU A 262 4.45 31.40 -3.15
C GLU A 262 3.16 32.18 -3.49
N LEU A 263 3.13 32.87 -4.64
CA LEU A 263 1.93 33.58 -5.12
C LEU A 263 0.79 32.63 -5.46
N ASP A 264 1.10 31.49 -6.06
CA ASP A 264 0.11 30.46 -6.39
C ASP A 264 -0.46 29.84 -5.11
N ASN A 265 0.41 29.49 -4.14
CA ASN A 265 -0.02 28.97 -2.84
C ASN A 265 -0.95 29.95 -2.10
N ILE A 266 -0.57 31.23 -2.00
CA ILE A 266 -1.43 32.25 -1.38
C ILE A 266 -2.75 32.41 -2.13
N THR A 267 -2.74 32.28 -3.45
CA THR A 267 -3.97 32.38 -4.26
C THR A 267 -4.91 31.22 -3.96
N LEU A 268 -4.39 30.00 -3.81
CA LEU A 268 -5.18 28.84 -3.38
C LEU A 268 -5.76 29.03 -1.97
N GLN A 269 -4.94 29.48 -1.02
CA GLN A 269 -5.39 29.75 0.35
C GLN A 269 -6.49 30.83 0.41
N LEU A 270 -6.37 31.89 -0.40
CA LEU A 270 -7.42 32.91 -0.51
C LEU A 270 -8.74 32.33 -1.05
N ILE A 271 -8.68 31.46 -2.06
CA ILE A 271 -9.86 30.79 -2.61
C ILE A 271 -10.51 29.88 -1.56
N GLU A 272 -9.72 29.15 -0.77
CA GLU A 272 -10.21 28.32 0.32
C GLU A 272 -10.90 29.13 1.41
N ILE A 273 -10.26 30.22 1.86
CA ILE A 273 -10.85 31.13 2.85
C ILE A 273 -12.16 31.72 2.33
N ASP A 274 -12.23 32.10 1.05
CA ASP A 274 -13.46 32.64 0.46
C ASP A 274 -14.58 31.60 0.44
N LYS A 275 -14.28 30.34 0.07
CA LYS A 275 -15.25 29.25 0.14
C LYS A 275 -15.76 29.02 1.57
N LEU A 276 -14.87 29.03 2.55
CA LEU A 276 -15.23 28.86 3.96
C LEU A 276 -16.10 29.99 4.47
N ILE A 277 -15.72 31.25 4.20
CA ILE A 277 -16.55 32.41 4.58
C ILE A 277 -17.93 32.32 3.93
N LEU A 278 -18.01 31.94 2.65
CA LEU A 278 -19.29 31.76 1.95
C LEU A 278 -20.16 30.70 2.61
N TRP A 279 -19.57 29.55 2.98
CA TRP A 279 -20.27 28.50 3.70
C TRP A 279 -20.73 28.96 5.08
N LEU A 280 -19.83 29.52 5.91
CA LEU A 280 -20.18 30.02 7.24
C LEU A 280 -21.26 31.11 7.20
N ASN A 281 -21.32 31.92 6.15
CA ASN A 281 -22.36 32.93 5.99
C ASN A 281 -23.76 32.37 5.70
N LYS A 282 -23.87 31.12 5.23
CA LYS A 282 -25.17 30.45 5.05
C LYS A 282 -25.77 30.01 6.38
N ILE A 283 -24.92 29.69 7.36
CA ILE A 283 -25.33 29.21 8.68
C ILE A 283 -26.00 30.36 9.46
N LYS A 284 -27.21 30.09 9.96
CA LYS A 284 -28.05 30.99 10.76
C LYS A 284 -28.10 30.59 12.22
#